data_AF-A0A946VQX3-F1
#
_entry.id   AF-A0A946VQX3-F1
#
_cell.length_a   1.000
_cell.length_b   1.000
_cell.length_c   1.000
_cell.angle_alpha   90.00
_cell.angle_beta   90.00
_cell.angle_gamma   90.00
#
_symmetry.space_group_name_H-M   'P 1'
#
loop_
_entity.id
_entity.type
_entity.pdbx_description
1 polymer ?
#
loop_
_entity_poly.entity_id
_entity_poly.type
_entity_poly.pdbx_seq_one_letter_code
_entity_poly.pdbx_strand_id
1 'polypeptide(L)'
;MKNILILLGILVFPLASAQDFAIDDYLFRWVVMSVGETDFRVMKDEERSYINVYRTNGLISVAARMPASDAIAVGEVLARTQEFFEAQQGSSDNVAERVEAGNFTVTFRTSVFAGFTVVIQENSRTSNNAVTLSREEAIGIQPELLRANDYIAFLESQFSF
;
A
#
# COMPACT_ATOMS: atom_id res chain seq x y z
N MET A 1 -43.37 -21.81 71.85
CA MET A 1 -42.44 -20.88 71.15
C MET A 1 -41.93 -21.60 69.92
N LYS A 2 -42.32 -21.16 68.71
CA LYS A 2 -41.91 -21.78 67.44
C LYS A 2 -40.71 -20.99 66.89
N ASN A 3 -39.56 -21.64 66.78
CA ASN A 3 -38.38 -21.07 66.13
C ASN A 3 -38.52 -21.27 64.62
N ILE A 4 -38.65 -20.17 63.88
CA ILE A 4 -38.54 -20.15 62.41
C ILE A 4 -37.06 -19.92 62.10
N LEU A 5 -36.39 -20.95 61.58
CA LEU A 5 -35.08 -20.80 60.93
C LEU A 5 -35.31 -20.17 59.55
N ILE A 6 -34.76 -18.98 59.32
CA ILE A 6 -34.67 -18.37 57.99
C ILE A 6 -33.39 -18.90 57.36
N LEU A 7 -33.51 -19.76 56.36
CA LEU A 7 -32.39 -20.20 55.54
C LEU A 7 -32.09 -19.11 54.51
N LEU A 8 -31.01 -18.36 54.73
CA LEU A 8 -30.49 -17.39 53.78
C LEU A 8 -29.79 -18.16 52.64
N GLY A 9 -30.52 -18.40 51.54
CA GLY A 9 -29.94 -18.98 50.33
C GLY A 9 -29.05 -17.95 49.64
N ILE A 10 -27.73 -18.08 49.81
CA ILE A 10 -26.75 -17.32 49.03
C ILE A 10 -26.83 -17.84 47.58
N LEU A 11 -27.50 -17.08 46.74
CA LEU A 11 -27.46 -17.22 45.28
C LEU A 11 -26.04 -16.82 44.83
N VAL A 12 -25.17 -17.81 44.70
CA VAL A 12 -23.88 -17.65 44.01
C VAL A 12 -24.18 -17.63 42.51
N PHE A 13 -24.36 -16.43 41.95
CA PHE A 13 -24.33 -16.25 40.50
C PHE A 13 -22.89 -16.52 40.04
N PRO A 14 -22.64 -17.50 39.15
CA PRO A 14 -21.36 -17.56 38.47
C PRO A 14 -21.27 -16.32 37.57
N LEU A 15 -20.41 -15.37 37.96
CA LEU A 15 -19.91 -14.35 37.06
C LEU A 15 -19.15 -15.08 35.96
N ALA A 16 -19.83 -15.35 34.85
CA ALA A 16 -19.18 -15.76 33.63
C ALA A 16 -18.30 -14.57 33.19
N SER A 17 -17.01 -14.63 33.49
CA SER A 17 -16.03 -13.78 32.84
C SER A 17 -16.01 -14.20 31.38
N ALA A 18 -16.73 -13.48 30.52
CA ALA A 18 -16.47 -13.53 29.11
C ALA A 18 -14.99 -13.17 28.94
N GLN A 19 -14.22 -14.10 28.37
CA GLN A 19 -12.86 -13.79 27.98
C GLN A 19 -12.99 -12.90 26.75
N ASP A 20 -12.79 -11.60 26.94
CA ASP A 20 -12.76 -10.65 25.82
C ASP A 20 -11.54 -11.00 24.96
N PHE A 21 -11.79 -11.49 23.75
CA PHE A 21 -10.74 -11.73 22.77
C PHE A 21 -10.51 -10.41 22.01
N ALA A 22 -9.31 -9.86 22.11
CA ALA A 22 -8.88 -8.72 21.32
C ALA A 22 -7.91 -9.16 20.22
N ILE A 23 -8.02 -8.55 19.05
CA ILE A 23 -6.99 -8.64 18.00
C ILE A 23 -6.06 -7.45 18.23
N ASP A 24 -4.88 -7.72 18.78
CA ASP A 24 -3.91 -6.69 19.13
C ASP A 24 -3.02 -6.27 17.96
N ASP A 25 -2.90 -7.10 16.90
CA ASP A 25 -2.15 -6.78 15.67
C ASP A 25 -2.74 -7.50 14.46
N TYR A 26 -2.89 -6.78 13.35
CA TYR A 26 -3.29 -7.35 12.07
C TYR A 26 -2.71 -6.59 10.88
N LEU A 27 -2.50 -7.34 9.80
CA LEU A 27 -2.20 -6.78 8.49
C LEU A 27 -3.12 -7.41 7.44
N PHE A 28 -4.13 -6.66 7.01
CA PHE A 28 -4.93 -7.02 5.86
C PHE A 28 -4.16 -6.72 4.56
N ARG A 29 -4.28 -7.63 3.59
CA ARG A 29 -3.68 -7.49 2.26
C ARG A 29 -4.66 -7.94 1.20
N TRP A 30 -4.94 -7.05 0.26
CA TRP A 30 -5.64 -7.34 -0.98
C TRP A 30 -4.73 -7.04 -2.18
N VAL A 31 -4.40 -8.06 -2.96
CA VAL A 31 -3.73 -7.89 -4.26
C VAL A 31 -4.81 -7.61 -5.30
N VAL A 32 -4.84 -6.39 -5.84
CA VAL A 32 -5.83 -6.00 -6.86
C VAL A 32 -5.41 -6.54 -8.22
N MET A 33 -4.12 -6.39 -8.53
CA MET A 33 -3.54 -6.90 -9.76
C MET A 33 -2.03 -7.09 -9.64
N SER A 34 -1.48 -7.85 -10.58
CA SER A 34 -0.06 -8.06 -10.78
C SER A 34 0.30 -7.81 -12.24
N VAL A 35 1.39 -7.09 -12.49
CA VAL A 35 1.99 -6.91 -13.82
C VAL A 35 3.48 -7.11 -13.68
N GLY A 36 4.05 -8.00 -14.50
CA GLY A 36 5.45 -8.39 -14.36
C GLY A 36 5.74 -8.93 -12.97
N GLU A 37 6.67 -8.30 -12.25
CA GLU A 37 7.07 -8.66 -10.89
C GLU A 37 6.48 -7.71 -9.83
N THR A 38 5.54 -6.86 -10.25
CA THR A 38 4.96 -5.79 -9.46
C THR A 38 3.52 -6.10 -9.12
N ASP A 39 3.20 -6.06 -7.83
CA ASP A 39 1.83 -6.12 -7.33
C ASP A 39 1.34 -4.72 -6.96
N PHE A 40 0.11 -4.40 -7.38
CA PHE A 40 -0.67 -3.34 -6.80
C PHE A 40 -1.52 -3.91 -5.65
N ARG A 41 -1.28 -3.43 -4.43
CA ARG A 41 -1.94 -3.94 -3.23
C ARG A 41 -2.64 -2.83 -2.46
N VAL A 42 -3.78 -3.16 -1.88
CA VAL A 42 -4.46 -2.36 -0.86
C VAL A 42 -4.19 -3.03 0.48
N MET A 43 -3.70 -2.27 1.44
CA MET A 43 -3.29 -2.75 2.76
C MET A 43 -4.09 -2.01 3.83
N LYS A 44 -4.36 -2.68 4.95
CA LYS A 44 -4.83 -2.06 6.19
C LYS A 44 -4.11 -2.68 7.37
N ASP A 45 -3.51 -1.84 8.20
CA ASP A 45 -3.02 -2.19 9.53
C ASP A 45 -3.85 -1.45 10.59
N GLU A 46 -3.46 -1.56 11.85
CA GLU A 46 -4.11 -0.87 12.97
C GLU A 46 -4.16 0.66 12.80
N GLU A 47 -3.17 1.24 12.13
CA GLU A 47 -3.03 2.69 12.02
C GLU A 47 -3.80 3.24 10.82
N ARG A 48 -3.78 2.54 9.68
CA ARG A 48 -4.24 3.10 8.41
C ARG A 48 -4.49 2.09 7.30
N SER A 49 -5.32 2.49 6.34
CA SER A 49 -5.37 1.91 5.00
C SER A 49 -4.46 2.67 4.03
N TYR A 50 -3.78 1.95 3.14
CA TYR A 50 -2.84 2.52 2.17
C TYR A 50 -2.68 1.66 0.92
N ILE A 51 -2.21 2.29 -0.15
CA ILE A 51 -1.79 1.61 -1.37
C ILE A 51 -0.34 1.19 -1.23
N ASN A 52 -0.02 0.01 -1.73
CA ASN A 52 1.32 -0.57 -1.67
C ASN A 52 1.70 -1.12 -3.04
N VAL A 53 2.52 -0.38 -3.78
CA VAL A 53 3.16 -0.88 -5.01
C VAL A 53 4.37 -1.69 -4.57
N TYR A 54 4.26 -3.01 -4.67
CA TYR A 54 5.23 -3.94 -4.12
C TYR A 54 5.92 -4.71 -5.22
N ARG A 55 7.24 -4.79 -5.18
CA ARG A 55 8.03 -5.60 -6.10
C ARG A 55 8.88 -6.61 -5.34
N THR A 56 8.91 -7.84 -5.84
CA THR A 56 9.88 -8.86 -5.41
C THR A 56 11.02 -8.92 -6.41
N ASN A 57 12.25 -8.75 -5.95
CA ASN A 57 13.46 -8.95 -6.75
C ASN A 57 14.34 -10.01 -6.07
N GLY A 58 14.06 -11.28 -6.39
CA GLY A 58 14.69 -12.43 -5.73
C GLY A 58 14.40 -12.46 -4.22
N LEU A 59 15.45 -12.35 -3.41
CA LEU A 59 15.36 -12.37 -1.94
C LEU A 59 15.00 -11.01 -1.31
N ILE A 60 15.01 -9.93 -2.11
CA ILE A 60 14.76 -8.58 -1.63
C ILE A 60 13.38 -8.14 -2.12
N SER A 61 12.57 -7.61 -1.21
CA SER A 61 11.32 -6.96 -1.57
C SER A 61 11.35 -5.47 -1.26
N VAL A 62 10.89 -4.66 -2.20
CA VAL A 62 10.77 -3.21 -2.05
C VAL A 62 9.32 -2.80 -2.25
N ALA A 63 8.91 -1.74 -1.55
CA ALA A 63 7.54 -1.27 -1.63
C ALA A 63 7.44 0.24 -1.48
N ALA A 64 6.60 0.86 -2.31
CA ALA A 64 6.15 2.24 -2.15
C ALA A 64 4.79 2.20 -1.46
N ARG A 65 4.75 2.63 -0.19
CA ARG A 65 3.54 2.67 0.63
C ARG A 65 2.99 4.09 0.62
N MET A 66 1.80 4.26 0.09
CA MET A 66 1.23 5.56 -0.23
C MET A 66 -0.17 5.70 0.38
N PRO A 67 -0.46 6.81 1.10
CA PRO A 67 -1.82 7.27 1.27
C PRO A 67 -2.52 7.43 -0.09
N ALA A 68 -3.86 7.39 -0.10
CA ALA A 68 -4.64 7.48 -1.34
C ALA A 68 -4.25 8.69 -2.22
N SER A 69 -4.05 9.86 -1.60
CA SER A 69 -3.69 11.09 -2.28
C SER A 69 -2.34 11.02 -2.99
N ASP A 70 -1.32 10.43 -2.33
CA ASP A 70 0.01 10.27 -2.92
C ASP A 70 -0.02 9.21 -4.04
N ALA A 71 -0.79 8.14 -3.87
CA ALA A 71 -0.98 7.14 -4.92
C ALA A 71 -1.58 7.75 -6.19
N ILE A 72 -2.61 8.60 -6.04
CA ILE A 72 -3.23 9.31 -7.17
C ILE A 72 -2.23 10.25 -7.84
N ALA A 73 -1.49 11.06 -7.07
CA ALA A 73 -0.48 11.96 -7.62
C ALA A 73 0.60 11.20 -8.42
N VAL A 74 1.06 10.04 -7.91
CA VAL A 74 1.97 9.17 -8.65
C VAL A 74 1.30 8.64 -9.93
N GLY A 75 0.05 8.19 -9.86
CA GLY A 75 -0.73 7.73 -11.02
C GLY A 75 -0.90 8.81 -12.11
N GLU A 76 -1.07 10.07 -11.74
CA GLU A 76 -1.13 11.20 -12.69
C GLU A 76 0.21 11.40 -13.41
N VAL A 77 1.32 11.29 -12.68
CA VAL A 77 2.66 11.39 -13.28
C VAL A 77 2.96 10.17 -14.17
N LEU A 78 2.59 8.96 -13.74
CA LEU A 78 2.77 7.75 -14.53
C LEU A 78 1.97 7.76 -15.85
N ALA A 79 0.91 8.57 -15.97
CA ALA A 79 0.20 8.75 -17.24
C ALA A 79 1.12 9.28 -18.36
N ARG A 80 2.24 9.92 -17.99
CA ARG A 80 3.26 10.45 -18.92
C ARG A 80 4.37 9.44 -19.25
N THR A 81 4.25 8.18 -18.84
CA THR A 81 5.29 7.16 -19.05
C THR A 81 5.64 7.01 -20.54
N GLN A 82 4.63 6.97 -21.42
CA GLN A 82 4.85 6.82 -22.86
C GLN A 82 5.54 8.05 -23.47
N GLU A 83 5.15 9.26 -23.05
CA GLU A 83 5.78 10.53 -23.46
C GLU A 83 7.28 10.50 -23.13
N PHE A 84 7.65 10.15 -21.90
CA PHE A 84 9.06 10.08 -21.50
C PHE A 84 9.83 8.95 -22.17
N PHE A 85 9.19 7.81 -22.39
CA PHE A 85 9.81 6.71 -23.12
C PHE A 85 10.21 7.14 -24.53
N GLU A 86 9.30 7.79 -25.26
CA GLU A 86 9.53 8.28 -26.62
C GLU A 86 10.61 9.39 -26.64
N ALA A 87 10.55 10.32 -25.69
CA ALA A 87 11.53 11.41 -25.60
C ALA A 87 12.96 10.94 -25.30
N GLN A 88 13.11 9.81 -24.61
CA GLN A 88 14.41 9.23 -24.26
C GLN A 88 14.86 8.10 -25.21
N GLN A 89 13.99 7.69 -26.14
CA GLN A 89 14.28 6.59 -27.06
C GLN A 89 15.47 6.92 -27.95
N GLY A 90 16.41 5.97 -28.06
CA GLY A 90 17.59 6.11 -28.92
C GLY A 90 18.70 6.97 -28.32
N SER A 91 18.57 7.44 -27.08
CA SER A 91 19.69 8.08 -26.37
C SER A 91 20.84 7.08 -26.20
N SER A 92 22.05 7.52 -26.55
CA SER A 92 23.30 6.80 -26.26
C SER A 92 23.82 7.06 -24.85
N ASP A 93 23.23 8.02 -24.14
CA ASP A 93 23.64 8.45 -22.81
C ASP A 93 22.64 8.02 -21.74
N ASN A 94 23.08 8.03 -20.47
CA ASN A 94 22.19 7.87 -19.34
C ASN A 94 21.41 9.17 -19.12
N VAL A 95 20.10 9.14 -19.37
CA VAL A 95 19.20 10.29 -19.22
C VAL A 95 18.22 10.00 -18.10
N ALA A 96 17.91 11.01 -17.29
CA ALA A 96 16.92 10.90 -16.22
C ALA A 96 16.15 12.21 -16.06
N GLU A 97 14.84 12.11 -15.96
CA GLU A 97 13.95 13.22 -15.65
C GLU A 97 13.16 12.91 -14.38
N ARG A 98 13.00 13.91 -13.51
CA ARG A 98 12.34 13.79 -12.21
C ARG A 98 11.10 14.66 -12.19
N VAL A 99 10.00 14.09 -11.72
CA VAL A 99 8.73 14.78 -11.57
C VAL A 99 8.20 14.51 -10.16
N GLU A 100 7.86 15.58 -9.45
CA GLU A 100 7.29 15.50 -8.11
C GLU A 100 5.83 15.04 -8.16
N ALA A 101 5.44 14.19 -7.21
CA ALA A 101 4.15 13.53 -7.09
C ALA A 101 3.76 13.39 -5.60
N GLY A 102 3.28 14.49 -5.02
CA GLY A 102 2.99 14.55 -3.57
C GLY A 102 4.26 14.36 -2.75
N ASN A 103 4.26 13.39 -1.83
CA ASN A 103 5.45 13.04 -1.04
C ASN A 103 6.43 12.10 -1.76
N PHE A 104 6.29 11.92 -3.08
CA PHE A 104 7.13 11.03 -3.88
C PHE A 104 7.74 11.78 -5.06
N THR A 105 8.88 11.32 -5.54
CA THR A 105 9.42 11.66 -6.85
C THR A 105 9.30 10.45 -7.77
N VAL A 106 8.80 10.68 -8.98
CA VAL A 106 8.87 9.72 -10.09
C VAL A 106 10.04 10.10 -10.99
N THR A 107 10.98 9.18 -11.17
CA THR A 107 12.12 9.36 -12.08
C THR A 107 11.96 8.49 -13.31
N PHE A 108 11.84 9.10 -14.48
CA PHE A 108 11.89 8.42 -15.77
C PHE A 108 13.33 8.42 -16.27
N ARG A 109 13.94 7.24 -16.41
CA ARG A 109 15.34 7.15 -16.80
C ARG A 109 15.58 6.09 -17.85
N THR A 110 16.49 6.39 -18.77
CA THR A 110 17.04 5.45 -19.72
C THR A 110 18.52 5.28 -19.42
N SER A 111 18.98 4.03 -19.39
CA SER A 111 20.39 3.72 -19.28
C SER A 111 20.83 2.73 -20.35
N VAL A 112 22.10 2.79 -20.72
CA VAL A 112 22.68 1.90 -21.74
C VAL A 112 22.55 0.43 -21.35
N PHE A 113 22.63 0.11 -20.04
CA PHE A 113 22.63 -1.26 -19.55
C PHE A 113 21.23 -1.80 -19.22
N ALA A 114 20.35 -0.98 -18.65
CA ALA A 114 19.04 -1.43 -18.15
C ALA A 114 17.85 -0.98 -19.00
N GLY A 115 18.09 -0.20 -20.06
CA GLY A 115 17.02 0.40 -20.87
C GLY A 115 16.22 1.44 -20.08
N PHE A 116 14.97 1.64 -20.50
CA PHE A 116 14.04 2.57 -19.87
C PHE A 116 13.40 1.98 -18.61
N THR A 117 13.42 2.73 -17.52
CA THR A 117 12.82 2.36 -16.24
C THR A 117 12.16 3.57 -15.59
N VAL A 118 11.14 3.30 -14.79
CA VAL A 118 10.44 4.31 -13.98
C VAL A 118 10.70 4.00 -12.52
N VAL A 119 11.18 4.97 -11.75
CA VAL A 119 11.49 4.79 -10.32
C VAL A 119 10.56 5.65 -9.50
N ILE A 120 9.81 5.03 -8.58
CA ILE A 120 8.98 5.71 -7.58
C ILE A 120 9.75 5.71 -6.27
N GLN A 121 10.05 6.89 -5.72
CA GLN A 121 10.80 7.04 -4.49
C GLN A 121 10.10 8.03 -3.55
N GLU A 122 10.02 7.68 -2.27
CA GLU A 122 9.50 8.57 -1.23
C GLU A 122 10.50 9.70 -0.92
N ASN A 123 10.01 10.93 -0.80
CA ASN A 123 10.78 12.13 -0.51
C ASN A 123 11.05 12.29 0.99
N SER A 124 11.51 11.23 1.65
CA SER A 124 11.89 11.30 3.06
C SER A 124 13.38 11.06 3.24
N ARG A 125 13.99 11.76 4.20
CA ARG A 125 15.42 11.63 4.50
C ARG A 125 15.80 10.25 5.07
N THR A 126 14.81 9.44 5.44
CA THR A 126 14.99 8.17 6.15
C THR A 126 14.60 6.95 5.32
N SER A 127 13.91 7.14 4.19
CA SER A 127 13.43 6.05 3.32
C SER A 127 14.27 5.99 2.04
N ASN A 128 15.04 4.92 1.88
CA ASN A 128 15.69 4.57 0.61
C ASN A 128 14.81 3.63 -0.23
N ASN A 129 13.51 3.54 0.07
CA ASN A 129 12.61 2.65 -0.64
C ASN A 129 12.28 3.26 -2.00
N ALA A 130 12.94 2.74 -3.03
CA ALA A 130 12.69 3.06 -4.41
C ALA A 130 12.16 1.81 -5.12
N VAL A 131 10.95 1.90 -5.68
CA VAL A 131 10.41 0.85 -6.52
C VAL A 131 10.75 1.18 -7.96
N THR A 132 11.49 0.29 -8.61
CA THR A 132 11.80 0.39 -10.04
C THR A 132 10.81 -0.45 -10.83
N LEU A 133 10.23 0.14 -11.87
CA LEU A 133 9.26 -0.44 -12.77
C LEU A 133 9.81 -0.43 -14.20
N SER A 134 9.46 -1.45 -14.97
CA SER A 134 9.50 -1.40 -16.43
C SER A 134 8.44 -0.43 -16.95
N ARG A 135 8.53 -0.10 -18.25
CA ARG A 135 7.51 0.70 -18.93
C ARG A 135 6.14 0.04 -18.83
N GLU A 136 6.07 -1.25 -19.09
CA GLU A 136 4.83 -2.04 -19.10
C GLU A 136 4.19 -2.08 -17.71
N GLU A 137 5.00 -2.24 -16.65
CA GLU A 137 4.53 -2.19 -15.28
C GLU A 137 4.01 -0.81 -14.90
N ALA A 138 4.75 0.26 -15.23
CA ALA A 138 4.34 1.63 -14.96
C ALA A 138 3.01 1.98 -15.64
N ILE A 139 2.85 1.62 -16.93
CA ILE A 139 1.59 1.79 -17.67
C ILE A 139 0.49 0.91 -17.08
N GLY A 140 0.81 -0.34 -16.71
CA GLY A 140 -0.17 -1.31 -16.21
C GLY A 140 -0.79 -0.92 -14.87
N ILE A 141 0.00 -0.39 -13.92
CA ILE A 141 -0.50 -0.02 -12.58
C ILE A 141 -1.12 1.37 -12.53
N GLN A 142 -0.80 2.24 -13.50
CA GLN A 142 -1.25 3.62 -13.57
C GLN A 142 -2.76 3.81 -13.35
N PRO A 143 -3.67 3.09 -14.05
CA PRO A 143 -5.10 3.29 -13.86
C PRO A 143 -5.58 2.91 -12.46
N GLU A 144 -4.94 1.95 -11.80
CA GLU A 144 -5.34 1.53 -10.45
C GLU A 144 -4.90 2.52 -9.37
N LEU A 145 -3.75 3.17 -9.57
CA LEU A 145 -3.31 4.28 -8.70
C LEU A 145 -4.32 5.42 -8.69
N LEU A 146 -4.91 5.75 -9.84
CA LEU A 146 -5.97 6.78 -9.92
C LEU A 146 -7.26 6.38 -9.19
N ARG A 147 -7.47 5.09 -8.94
CA ARG A 147 -8.63 4.54 -8.23
C ARG A 147 -8.38 4.29 -6.75
N ALA A 148 -7.25 4.76 -6.21
CA ALA A 148 -6.84 4.50 -4.83
C ALA A 148 -7.90 4.86 -3.78
N ASN A 149 -8.63 5.98 -3.98
CA ASN A 149 -9.71 6.39 -3.08
C ASN A 149 -10.84 5.36 -3.03
N ASP A 150 -11.25 4.81 -4.18
CA ASP A 150 -12.33 3.82 -4.25
C ASP A 150 -11.93 2.54 -3.50
N TYR A 151 -10.68 2.11 -3.67
CA TYR A 151 -10.14 0.93 -3.01
C TYR A 151 -10.07 1.09 -1.50
N ILE A 152 -9.57 2.22 -1.02
CA ILE A 152 -9.48 2.50 0.41
C ILE A 152 -10.88 2.67 1.01
N ALA A 153 -11.79 3.38 0.35
CA ALA A 153 -13.17 3.53 0.81
C ALA A 153 -13.90 2.19 0.89
N PHE A 154 -13.72 1.32 -0.11
CA PHE A 154 -14.25 -0.03 -0.07
C PHE A 154 -13.68 -0.80 1.12
N LEU A 155 -12.37 -0.77 1.32
CA LEU A 155 -11.73 -1.49 2.42
C LEU A 155 -12.24 -1.03 3.78
N GLU A 156 -12.28 0.28 4.03
CA GLU A 156 -12.77 0.85 5.29
C GLU A 156 -14.26 0.50 5.55
N SER A 157 -15.07 0.38 4.50
CA SER A 157 -16.48 -0.06 4.64
C SER A 157 -16.63 -1.50 5.12
N GLN A 158 -15.61 -2.35 4.95
CA GLN A 158 -15.63 -3.75 5.38
C GLN A 158 -15.07 -3.95 6.80
N PHE A 159 -14.28 -2.99 7.29
CA PHE A 159 -13.55 -3.08 8.57
C PHE A 159 -13.96 -1.98 9.56
N SER A 160 -15.23 -1.59 9.56
CA SER A 160 -15.79 -0.67 10.55
C SER A 160 -15.83 -1.35 11.93
N PHE A 161 -14.73 -1.27 12.67
CA PHE A 161 -14.67 -1.63 14.09
C PHE A 161 -15.09 -0.45 14.97
#